data_AF-A0A5B6YTB7-F1
#
_entry.id   AF-A0A5B6YTB7-F1
#
_cell.length_a   1.000
_cell.length_b   1.000
_cell.length_c   1.000
_cell.angle_alpha   90.00
_cell.angle_beta   90.00
_cell.angle_gamma   90.00
#
_symmetry.space_group_name_H-M   'P 1'
#
loop_
_entity.id
_entity.type
_entity.pdbx_description
1 polymer ?
#
loop_
_entity_poly.entity_id
_entity_poly.type
_entity_poly.pdbx_seq_one_letter_code
_entity_poly.pdbx_strand_id
1 'polypeptide(L)'
;MTTLPLSICKLQNLQMLKLSNCFELRELPIDIRRLISLRHLEIDGCYELTHMPFGLGKLTSLRTLSLFVVGKDISISKSVGGIFELNGLSHLRGTLRIKGLENVRHGASGSIQELRKANLKAKQYLQVLALEWKPDHDGADYDDANTAVLEDLQPPPNLKQLAIE
;
A
#
# COMPACT_ATOMS: atom_id res chain seq x y z
N MET A 1 6.82 17.09 10.27
CA MET A 1 7.33 15.86 10.94
C MET A 1 7.54 14.79 9.88
N THR A 2 8.78 14.32 9.70
CA THR A 2 9.14 13.43 8.58
C THR A 2 9.02 11.94 8.90
N THR A 3 9.18 11.55 10.17
CA THR A 3 9.11 10.15 10.61
C THR A 3 8.46 10.08 11.99
N LEU A 4 7.90 8.91 12.33
CA LEU A 4 7.42 8.63 13.68
C LEU A 4 8.55 8.08 14.56
N PRO A 5 8.54 8.36 15.87
CA PRO A 5 9.51 7.77 16.79
C PRO A 5 9.35 6.24 16.85
N LEU A 6 10.46 5.51 16.81
CA LEU A 6 10.47 4.03 16.88
C LEU A 6 9.78 3.48 18.14
N SER A 7 9.68 4.29 19.20
CA SER A 7 8.97 3.92 20.44
C SER A 7 7.48 3.64 20.23
N ILE A 8 6.85 4.17 19.17
CA ILE A 8 5.45 3.87 18.84
C ILE A 8 5.24 2.35 18.67
N CYS A 9 6.24 1.64 18.14
CA CYS A 9 6.19 0.19 17.91
C CYS A 9 6.23 -0.65 19.21
N LYS A 10 6.37 -0.01 20.37
CA LYS A 10 6.22 -0.66 21.68
C LYS A 10 4.75 -0.74 22.12
N LEU A 11 3.85 0.01 21.49
CA LEU A 11 2.42 0.07 21.83
C LEU A 11 1.67 -1.12 21.21
N GLN A 12 1.95 -2.34 21.66
CA GLN A 12 1.39 -3.57 21.08
C GLN A 12 -0.14 -3.67 21.18
N ASN A 13 -0.74 -2.96 22.13
CA ASN A 13 -2.20 -2.87 22.34
C ASN A 13 -2.85 -1.73 21.54
N LEU A 14 -2.08 -0.93 20.80
CA LEU A 14 -2.62 0.17 20.00
C LEU A 14 -3.54 -0.38 18.92
N GLN A 15 -4.79 0.10 18.89
CA GLN A 15 -5.78 -0.32 17.90
C GLN A 15 -5.95 0.68 16.74
N MET A 16 -5.64 1.95 16.99
CA MET A 16 -5.79 3.01 16.01
C MET A 16 -4.54 3.89 16.00
N LEU A 17 -3.98 4.08 14.81
CA LEU A 17 -2.92 5.03 14.53
C LEU A 17 -3.42 5.96 13.41
N LYS A 18 -3.72 7.19 13.78
CA LYS A 18 -4.23 8.21 12.86
C LYS A 18 -3.14 9.24 12.58
N LEU A 19 -2.76 9.33 11.32
CA LEU A 19 -1.72 10.20 10.78
C LEU A 19 -2.23 11.01 9.59
N SER A 20 -3.55 11.07 9.40
CA SER A 20 -4.15 11.82 8.30
C SER A 20 -3.63 13.26 8.23
N ASN A 21 -3.36 13.75 7.03
CA ASN A 21 -2.84 15.09 6.74
C ASN A 21 -1.48 15.39 7.36
N CYS A 22 -0.69 14.36 7.71
CA CYS A 22 0.73 14.54 8.00
C CYS A 22 1.50 14.72 6.69
N PHE A 23 1.38 15.92 6.09
CA PHE A 23 1.86 16.21 4.73
C PHE A 23 3.34 15.88 4.52
N GLU A 24 4.18 16.11 5.54
CA GLU A 24 5.63 15.88 5.51
C GLU A 24 6.06 14.45 5.88
N LEU A 25 5.13 13.55 6.24
CA LEU A 25 5.49 12.18 6.65
C LEU A 25 6.07 11.42 5.45
N ARG A 26 7.35 11.04 5.55
CA ARG A 26 8.10 10.38 4.47
C ARG A 26 8.12 8.86 4.57
N GLU A 27 8.08 8.34 5.80
CA GLU A 27 8.18 6.92 6.10
C GLU A 27 7.43 6.56 7.40
N LEU A 28 6.93 5.32 7.44
CA LEU A 28 6.45 4.69 8.66
C LEU A 28 7.60 3.91 9.33
N PRO A 29 7.56 3.70 10.65
CA PRO A 29 8.61 2.93 11.34
C PRO A 29 8.79 1.52 10.78
N ILE A 30 10.03 1.10 10.56
CA ILE A 30 10.37 -0.24 10.04
C ILE A 30 9.81 -1.40 10.89
N ASP A 31 9.59 -1.15 12.19
CA ASP A 31 9.06 -2.14 13.12
C ASP A 31 7.55 -2.04 13.33
N ILE A 32 6.80 -1.39 12.42
CA ILE A 32 5.34 -1.24 12.54
C ILE A 32 4.63 -2.59 12.72
N ARG A 33 5.20 -3.68 12.17
CA ARG A 33 4.77 -5.08 12.34
C ARG A 33 4.58 -5.51 13.80
N ARG A 34 5.15 -4.78 14.77
CA ARG A 34 4.99 -5.03 16.22
C ARG A 34 3.64 -4.58 16.76
N LEU A 35 2.90 -3.73 16.04
CA LEU A 35 1.58 -3.24 16.40
C LEU A 35 0.50 -4.29 16.11
N ILE A 36 0.62 -5.49 16.68
CA ILE A 36 -0.21 -6.67 16.37
C ILE A 36 -1.72 -6.46 16.59
N SER A 37 -2.10 -5.54 17.49
CA SER A 37 -3.49 -5.20 17.77
C SER A 37 -4.05 -4.10 16.87
N LEU A 38 -3.25 -3.55 15.95
CA LEU A 38 -3.65 -2.43 15.12
C LEU A 38 -4.79 -2.84 14.19
N ARG A 39 -5.88 -2.07 14.24
CA ARG A 39 -7.08 -2.25 13.43
C ARG A 39 -7.26 -1.13 12.42
N HIS A 40 -6.80 0.07 12.74
CA HIS A 40 -6.97 1.24 11.89
C HIS A 40 -5.64 1.99 11.75
N LEU A 41 -5.15 2.06 10.51
CA LEU A 41 -4.05 2.91 10.09
C LEU A 41 -4.58 3.92 9.07
N GLU A 42 -4.79 5.16 9.51
CA GLU A 42 -5.29 6.24 8.67
C GLU A 42 -4.12 7.15 8.30
N ILE A 43 -3.79 7.21 7.01
CA ILE A 43 -2.64 7.94 6.45
C ILE A 43 -3.03 8.73 5.18
N ASP A 44 -4.32 9.06 5.05
CA ASP A 44 -4.80 9.93 3.98
C ASP A 44 -4.17 11.31 4.07
N GLY A 45 -3.82 11.92 2.94
CA GLY A 45 -3.19 13.24 2.92
C GLY A 45 -1.71 13.25 3.36
N CYS A 46 -1.06 12.09 3.53
CA CYS A 46 0.39 12.01 3.71
C CYS A 46 1.11 12.06 2.34
N TYR A 47 1.18 13.25 1.73
CA TYR A 47 1.62 13.40 0.34
C TYR A 47 3.09 13.04 0.09
N GLU A 48 3.97 13.28 1.07
CA GLU A 48 5.41 12.97 1.01
C GLU A 48 5.73 11.50 1.33
N LEU A 49 4.73 10.67 1.66
CA LEU A 49 4.96 9.26 1.99
C LEU A 49 5.44 8.52 0.74
N THR A 50 6.62 7.92 0.84
CA THR A 50 7.32 7.36 -0.33
C THR A 50 7.11 5.86 -0.52
N HIS A 51 6.84 5.13 0.56
CA HIS A 51 6.68 3.67 0.54
C HIS A 51 5.99 3.15 1.80
N MET A 52 5.55 1.88 1.73
CA MET A 52 5.11 1.10 2.90
C MET A 52 6.29 0.34 3.51
N PRO A 53 6.36 0.16 4.84
CA PRO A 53 7.46 -0.55 5.49
C PRO A 53 7.34 -2.07 5.31
N PHE A 54 8.49 -2.76 5.27
CA PHE A 54 8.56 -4.22 5.21
C PHE A 54 7.92 -4.86 6.46
N GLY A 55 7.07 -5.86 6.24
CA GLY A 55 6.31 -6.55 7.26
C GLY A 55 4.98 -5.91 7.63
N LEU A 56 4.51 -4.89 6.90
CA LEU A 56 3.15 -4.34 7.04
C LEU A 56 2.08 -5.45 6.95
N GLY A 57 2.26 -6.43 6.07
CA GLY A 57 1.37 -7.58 5.90
C GLY A 57 1.25 -8.47 7.14
N LYS A 58 2.12 -8.31 8.14
CA LYS A 58 1.99 -9.01 9.44
C LYS A 58 0.91 -8.42 10.34
N LEU A 59 0.36 -7.25 10.00
CA LEU A 59 -0.75 -6.62 10.73
C LEU A 59 -2.09 -7.26 10.35
N THR A 60 -2.26 -8.56 10.64
CA THR A 60 -3.42 -9.36 10.20
C THR A 60 -4.74 -8.93 10.84
N SER A 61 -4.67 -8.19 11.96
CA SER A 61 -5.82 -7.54 12.63
C SER A 61 -6.31 -6.27 11.92
N LEU A 62 -5.56 -5.76 10.94
CA LEU A 62 -5.83 -4.48 10.29
C LEU A 62 -7.11 -4.55 9.46
N ARG A 63 -8.00 -3.59 9.70
CA ARG A 63 -9.32 -3.45 9.08
C ARG A 63 -9.41 -2.22 8.19
N THR A 64 -8.66 -1.18 8.51
CA THR A 64 -8.60 0.06 7.74
C THR A 64 -7.14 0.39 7.43
N LEU A 65 -6.85 0.55 6.14
CA LEU A 65 -5.63 1.12 5.61
C LEU A 65 -6.04 2.06 4.49
N SER A 66 -5.93 3.37 4.74
CA SER A 66 -6.52 4.35 3.82
C SER A 66 -5.66 4.62 2.57
N LEU A 67 -4.34 4.42 2.68
CA LEU A 67 -3.36 4.59 1.60
C LEU A 67 -2.32 3.47 1.64
N PHE A 68 -1.97 2.92 0.49
CA PHE A 68 -0.82 2.03 0.28
C PHE A 68 0.09 2.67 -0.77
N VAL A 69 1.36 2.93 -0.44
CA VAL A 69 2.32 3.52 -1.38
C VAL A 69 3.32 2.46 -1.82
N VAL A 70 3.32 2.17 -3.12
CA VAL A 70 4.31 1.29 -3.73
C VAL A 70 5.61 2.07 -3.91
N GLY A 71 6.65 1.67 -3.18
CA GLY A 71 7.97 2.32 -3.21
C GLY A 71 8.78 1.98 -4.46
N LYS A 72 9.72 2.87 -4.80
CA LYS A 72 10.77 2.61 -5.79
C LYS A 72 11.80 1.62 -5.22
N ASP A 73 12.35 0.77 -6.07
CA ASP A 73 13.53 -0.07 -5.79
C ASP A 73 13.49 -0.94 -4.52
N ILE A 74 12.49 -1.82 -4.43
CA ILE A 74 12.30 -2.80 -3.35
C ILE A 74 13.52 -3.74 -3.17
N SER A 75 14.34 -3.95 -4.22
CA SER A 75 15.49 -4.85 -4.20
C SER A 75 16.68 -4.35 -3.38
N ILE A 76 16.75 -3.04 -3.06
CA ILE A 76 17.95 -2.41 -2.48
C ILE A 76 17.81 -2.23 -0.96
N SER A 77 16.58 -2.11 -0.43
CA SER A 77 16.35 -1.78 0.97
C SER A 77 15.41 -2.77 1.66
N LYS A 78 15.92 -3.48 2.67
CA LYS A 78 15.13 -4.39 3.53
C LYS A 78 14.05 -3.68 4.36
N SER A 79 13.97 -2.35 4.29
CA SER A 79 12.96 -1.54 4.97
C SER A 79 11.73 -1.27 4.11
N VAL A 80 11.83 -1.40 2.79
CA VAL A 80 10.73 -1.13 1.84
C VAL A 80 9.92 -2.40 1.63
N GLY A 81 8.62 -2.32 1.92
CA GLY A 81 7.65 -3.38 1.66
C GLY A 81 7.15 -3.32 0.23
N GLY A 82 7.18 -4.46 -0.46
CA GLY A 82 6.57 -4.58 -1.79
C GLY A 82 5.05 -4.68 -1.74
N ILE A 83 4.40 -4.65 -2.90
CA ILE A 83 2.93 -4.75 -2.98
C ILE A 83 2.39 -6.07 -2.42
N PHE A 84 3.23 -7.13 -2.37
CA PHE A 84 2.90 -8.41 -1.73
C PHE A 84 2.56 -8.28 -0.23
N GLU A 85 2.94 -7.19 0.43
CA GLU A 85 2.54 -6.92 1.83
C GLU A 85 1.01 -6.88 1.99
N LEU A 86 0.28 -6.46 0.95
CA LEU A 86 -1.19 -6.47 0.94
C LEU A 86 -1.77 -7.88 1.11
N ASN A 87 -1.01 -8.95 0.81
CA ASN A 87 -1.50 -10.33 0.93
C ASN A 87 -2.00 -10.65 2.35
N GLY A 88 -1.23 -10.23 3.36
CA GLY A 88 -1.55 -10.52 4.77
C GLY A 88 -2.70 -9.67 5.33
N LEU A 89 -3.10 -8.61 4.61
CA LEU A 89 -4.14 -7.68 5.01
C LEU A 89 -5.52 -8.09 4.43
N SER A 90 -5.96 -9.32 4.75
CA SER A 90 -7.18 -9.91 4.19
C SER A 90 -8.49 -9.33 4.76
N HIS A 91 -8.43 -8.69 5.94
CA HIS A 91 -9.60 -8.12 6.62
C HIS A 91 -9.85 -6.65 6.31
N LEU A 92 -9.13 -6.06 5.35
CA LEU A 92 -9.32 -4.68 4.94
C LEU A 92 -10.75 -4.42 4.46
N ARG A 93 -11.30 -3.29 4.91
CA ARG A 93 -12.68 -2.87 4.67
C ARG A 93 -12.71 -1.43 4.19
N GLY A 94 -13.84 -1.04 3.61
CA GLY A 94 -14.07 0.34 3.18
C GLY A 94 -13.22 0.68 1.98
N THR A 95 -12.44 1.75 2.07
CA THR A 95 -11.63 2.28 0.97
C THR A 95 -10.16 1.97 1.15
N LEU A 96 -9.53 1.49 0.07
CA LEU A 96 -8.08 1.38 -0.06
C LEU A 96 -7.67 2.17 -1.30
N ARG A 97 -6.75 3.12 -1.12
CA ARG A 97 -6.06 3.79 -2.22
C ARG A 97 -4.67 3.21 -2.38
N ILE A 98 -4.27 2.88 -3.60
CA ILE A 98 -2.93 2.39 -3.92
C ILE A 98 -2.26 3.39 -4.85
N LYS A 99 -1.14 3.98 -4.40
CA LYS A 99 -0.37 4.98 -5.14
C LYS A 99 0.98 4.43 -5.54
N GLY A 100 1.51 4.91 -6.67
CA GLY A 100 2.87 4.61 -7.11
C GLY A 100 2.97 3.33 -7.92
N LEU A 101 1.87 2.92 -8.56
CA LEU A 101 1.80 1.66 -9.31
C LEU A 101 2.76 1.62 -10.50
N GLU A 102 3.20 2.78 -11.01
CA GLU A 102 4.27 2.89 -12.00
C GLU A 102 5.58 2.22 -11.54
N ASN A 103 5.82 2.15 -10.22
CA ASN A 103 7.05 1.58 -9.66
C ASN A 103 7.10 0.05 -9.77
N VAL A 104 5.97 -0.62 -10.03
CA VAL A 104 5.93 -2.07 -10.26
C VAL A 104 6.50 -2.45 -11.63
N ARG A 105 6.47 -1.51 -12.60
CA ARG A 105 6.96 -1.73 -13.97
C ARG A 105 8.46 -1.55 -14.10
N HIS A 106 9.01 -0.58 -13.36
CA HIS A 106 10.35 -0.05 -13.60
C HIS A 106 11.44 -0.61 -12.68
N GLY A 107 11.09 -1.40 -11.66
CA GLY A 107 12.08 -1.98 -10.74
C GLY A 107 12.79 -3.22 -11.31
N ALA A 108 13.97 -3.55 -10.77
CA ALA A 108 14.69 -4.81 -11.05
C ALA A 108 13.88 -6.09 -10.74
N SER A 109 12.73 -5.93 -10.08
CA SER A 109 11.70 -6.96 -9.82
C SER A 109 10.50 -6.83 -10.78
N GLY A 110 10.72 -6.38 -12.02
CA GLY A 110 9.72 -6.14 -13.09
C GLY A 110 8.89 -7.36 -13.54
N SER A 111 8.61 -8.29 -12.63
CA SER A 111 7.62 -9.32 -12.77
C SER A 111 6.30 -8.78 -12.24
N ILE A 112 5.39 -8.46 -13.15
CA ILE A 112 3.95 -8.25 -12.91
C ILE A 112 3.37 -9.36 -12.00
N GLN A 113 4.00 -10.54 -11.93
CA GLN A 113 3.73 -11.63 -10.98
C GLN A 113 3.66 -11.19 -9.49
N GLU A 114 4.37 -10.15 -9.06
CA GLU A 114 4.28 -9.65 -7.68
C GLU A 114 2.92 -9.01 -7.38
N LEU A 115 2.23 -8.46 -8.39
CA LEU A 115 0.87 -7.92 -8.24
C LEU A 115 -0.12 -9.00 -7.81
N ARG A 116 -0.02 -10.19 -8.42
CA ARG A 116 -0.86 -11.33 -8.04
C ARG A 116 -0.67 -11.74 -6.58
N LYS A 117 0.54 -11.54 -6.04
CA LYS A 117 0.82 -11.80 -4.62
C LYS A 117 0.12 -10.82 -3.69
N ALA A 118 -0.23 -9.60 -4.14
CA ALA A 118 -1.04 -8.67 -3.35
C ALA A 118 -2.44 -9.22 -3.03
N ASN A 119 -2.93 -10.17 -3.84
CA ASN A 119 -4.15 -10.94 -3.62
C ASN A 119 -5.35 -10.04 -3.30
N LEU A 120 -5.60 -9.02 -4.13
CA LEU A 120 -6.71 -8.10 -3.90
C LEU A 120 -8.07 -8.80 -4.05
N LYS A 121 -8.19 -9.75 -4.99
CA LYS A 121 -9.41 -10.55 -5.20
C LYS A 121 -9.96 -11.22 -3.93
N ALA A 122 -9.09 -11.59 -2.98
CA ALA A 122 -9.47 -12.23 -1.73
C ALA A 122 -9.97 -11.26 -0.65
N LYS A 123 -9.87 -9.93 -0.87
CA LYS A 123 -10.28 -8.89 0.09
C LYS A 123 -11.79 -8.64 0.01
N GLN A 124 -12.56 -9.65 0.42
CA GLN A 124 -14.03 -9.69 0.29
C GLN A 124 -14.79 -8.55 0.99
N TYR A 125 -14.15 -7.86 1.95
CA TYR A 125 -14.77 -6.76 2.71
C TYR A 125 -14.44 -5.37 2.16
N LEU A 126 -13.53 -5.29 1.17
CA LEU A 126 -13.14 -4.02 0.55
C LEU A 126 -14.26 -3.54 -0.37
N GLN A 127 -14.63 -2.26 -0.24
CA GLN A 127 -15.77 -1.68 -0.96
C GLN A 127 -15.32 -0.70 -2.05
N VAL A 128 -14.23 0.03 -1.81
CA VAL A 128 -13.70 1.01 -2.75
C VAL A 128 -12.21 0.76 -2.94
N LEU A 129 -11.79 0.72 -4.20
CA LEU A 129 -10.39 0.67 -4.59
C LEU A 129 -10.10 1.88 -5.47
N ALA A 130 -9.13 2.69 -5.07
CA ALA A 130 -8.59 3.76 -5.90
C ALA A 130 -7.15 3.40 -6.28
N LEU A 131 -6.81 3.51 -7.55
CA LEU A 131 -5.50 3.19 -8.09
C LEU A 131 -4.93 4.45 -8.72
N GLU A 132 -3.73 4.86 -8.29
CA GLU A 132 -3.09 6.11 -8.71
C GLU A 132 -1.73 5.82 -9.36
N TRP A 133 -1.53 6.37 -10.55
CA TRP A 133 -0.24 6.34 -11.27
C TRP A 133 0.35 7.74 -11.35
N LYS A 134 1.68 7.85 -11.27
CA LYS A 134 2.35 9.07 -11.73
C LYS A 134 2.52 9.03 -13.25
N PRO A 135 2.27 10.15 -13.96
CA PRO A 135 2.60 10.24 -15.37
C PRO A 135 4.12 10.06 -15.56
N ASP A 136 4.51 9.21 -16.49
CA ASP A 136 5.89 9.11 -16.96
C ASP A 136 6.21 10.30 -17.87
N HIS A 137 7.36 10.95 -17.68
CA HIS A 137 7.70 12.14 -18.46
C HIS A 137 8.07 11.83 -19.94
N ASP A 138 8.15 10.56 -20.34
CA ASP A 138 8.78 10.13 -21.60
C ASP A 138 7.82 9.70 -22.73
N GLY A 139 6.52 9.98 -22.64
CA GLY A 139 5.61 9.87 -23.80
C GLY A 139 5.39 8.47 -24.38
N ALA A 140 5.68 7.42 -23.62
CA ALA A 140 5.35 6.05 -24.00
C ALA A 140 3.83 5.80 -23.89
N ASP A 141 3.29 4.97 -24.79
CA ASP A 141 1.87 4.67 -24.92
C ASP A 141 1.35 3.97 -23.64
N TYR A 142 0.53 4.68 -22.88
CA TYR A 142 0.16 4.34 -21.49
C TYR A 142 -0.80 3.16 -21.34
N ASP A 143 -1.55 2.87 -22.41
CA ASP A 143 -2.79 2.10 -22.27
C ASP A 143 -2.53 0.60 -22.05
N ASP A 144 -1.54 0.03 -22.74
CA ASP A 144 -1.26 -1.41 -22.69
C ASP A 144 -0.63 -1.85 -21.34
N ALA A 145 0.32 -1.06 -20.83
CA ALA A 145 0.98 -1.37 -19.56
C ALA A 145 0.08 -1.13 -18.33
N ASN A 146 -0.82 -0.15 -18.37
CA ASN A 146 -1.87 0.05 -17.36
C ASN A 146 -2.85 -1.12 -17.34
N THR A 147 -3.25 -1.58 -18.52
CA THR A 147 -4.15 -2.73 -18.66
C THR A 147 -3.53 -4.01 -18.08
N ALA A 148 -2.27 -4.31 -18.38
CA ALA A 148 -1.59 -5.49 -17.83
C ALA A 148 -1.47 -5.47 -16.29
N VAL A 149 -1.26 -4.29 -15.69
CA VAL A 149 -1.25 -4.14 -14.22
C VAL A 149 -2.62 -4.43 -13.64
N LEU A 150 -3.70 -3.94 -14.26
CA LEU A 150 -5.06 -4.19 -13.80
C LEU A 150 -5.45 -5.67 -13.89
N GLU A 151 -5.06 -6.34 -14.97
CA GLU A 151 -5.29 -7.78 -15.17
C GLU A 151 -4.67 -8.63 -14.06
N ASP A 152 -3.45 -8.28 -13.64
CA ASP A 152 -2.72 -9.04 -12.61
C ASP A 152 -3.01 -8.61 -11.18
N LEU A 153 -3.46 -7.38 -10.96
CA LEU A 153 -3.86 -6.91 -9.63
C LEU A 153 -5.13 -7.62 -9.14
N GLN A 154 -6.01 -8.02 -10.08
CA GLN A 154 -7.25 -8.75 -9.84
C GLN A 154 -8.10 -8.12 -8.72
N PRO A 155 -8.80 -6.99 -8.99
CA PRO A 155 -9.64 -6.32 -8.01
C PRO A 155 -10.67 -7.25 -7.34
N PRO A 156 -11.09 -6.97 -6.09
CA PRO A 156 -12.15 -7.74 -5.44
C PRO A 156 -13.46 -7.72 -6.24
N PRO A 157 -14.15 -8.86 -6.39
CA PRO A 157 -15.40 -8.93 -7.14
C PRO A 157 -16.55 -8.15 -6.48
N ASN A 158 -16.43 -7.84 -5.19
CA ASN A 158 -17.46 -7.17 -4.39
C ASN A 158 -17.25 -5.64 -4.28
N LEU A 159 -16.36 -5.06 -5.10
CA LEU A 159 -16.15 -3.62 -5.11
C LEU A 159 -17.44 -2.90 -5.52
N LYS A 160 -17.79 -1.86 -4.75
CA LYS A 160 -18.85 -0.91 -5.08
C LYS A 160 -18.33 0.20 -6.00
N GLN A 161 -17.03 0.51 -5.92
CA GLN A 161 -16.39 1.54 -6.70
C GLN A 161 -14.94 1.18 -6.99
N LEU A 162 -14.53 1.36 -8.24
CA LEU A 162 -13.16 1.32 -8.69
C LEU A 162 -12.84 2.69 -9.32
N ALA A 163 -11.82 3.37 -8.82
CA ALA A 163 -11.32 4.62 -9.38
C ALA A 163 -9.89 4.41 -9.91
N ILE A 164 -9.60 4.99 -11.06
CA ILE A 164 -8.30 4.97 -11.74
C ILE A 164 -7.95 6.44 -11.96
N GLU A 165 -6.86 6.90 -11.34
CA GLU A 165 -6.44 8.31 -11.27
C GLU A 165 -5.00 8.51 -11.76
#